data_AF-A0A0A5HN43-F1
#
_entry.id   AF-A0A0A5HN43-F1
#
_cell.length_a   1.000
_cell.length_b   1.000
_cell.length_c   1.000
_cell.angle_alpha   90.00
_cell.angle_beta   90.00
_cell.angle_gamma   90.00
#
_symmetry.space_group_name_H-M   'P 1'
#
loop_
_entity.id
_entity.type
_entity.pdbx_description
1 polymer ?
#
loop_
_entity_poly.entity_id
_entity_poly.type
_entity_poly.pdbx_seq_one_letter_code
_entity_poly.pdbx_strand_id
1 'polypeptide(L)' 'MVLAIMLLFVTILCALAVFRELKTNNFFAVAFAGISTLVFGFFSIMTIISQFTSSGGGH' A
#
# COMPACT_ATOMS: atom_id res chain seq x y z
N MET A 1 -8.48 -12.95 -1.59
CA MET A 1 -8.07 -12.46 -2.93
C MET A 1 -8.45 -11.00 -3.22
N VAL A 2 -9.73 -10.57 -3.12
CA VAL A 2 -10.15 -9.18 -3.43
C VAL A 2 -9.45 -8.10 -2.58
N LEU A 3 -9.27 -8.35 -1.29
CA LEU A 3 -8.62 -7.41 -0.36
C LEU A 3 -7.16 -7.13 -0.75
N ALA A 4 -6.41 -8.16 -1.14
CA ALA A 4 -5.02 -8.02 -1.58
C ALA A 4 -4.89 -7.10 -2.81
N ILE A 5 -5.73 -7.32 -3.82
CA ILE A 5 -5.73 -6.54 -5.07
C ILE A 5 -6.14 -5.09 -4.81
N MET A 6 -7.16 -4.86 -3.97
CA MET A 6 -7.58 -3.50 -3.60
C MET A 6 -6.48 -2.74 -2.85
N LEU A 7 -5.83 -3.37 -1.87
CA LEU A 7 -4.74 -2.74 -1.12
C LEU A 7 -3.53 -2.43 -2.00
N LEU A 8 -3.24 -3.28 -3.00
CA LEU A 8 -2.20 -3.03 -4.00
C LEU A 8 -2.53 -1.79 -4.84
N PHE A 9 -3.76 -1.68 -5.36
CA PHE A 9 -4.21 -0.51 -6.11
C PHE A 9 -4.12 0.77 -5.29
N VAL A 10 -4.60 0.76 -4.04
CA VAL A 10 -4.52 1.93 -3.15
C VAL A 10 -3.06 2.30 -2.88
N THR A 11 -2.17 1.33 -2.66
CA THR A 11 -0.74 1.59 -2.43
C THR A 11 -0.08 2.28 -3.63
N ILE A 12 -0.40 1.87 -4.86
CA ILE A 12 0.11 2.51 -6.08
C ILE A 12 -0.41 3.95 -6.20
N LEU A 13 -1.71 4.17 -5.96
CA LEU A 13 -2.30 5.51 -6.00
C LEU A 13 -1.69 6.44 -4.94
N CYS A 14 -1.44 5.91 -3.75
CA CYS A 14 -0.82 6.66 -2.65
C CYS A 14 0.65 6.99 -2.97
N ALA A 15 1.41 6.06 -3.54
CA ALA A 15 2.77 6.31 -4.01
C ALA A 15 2.84 7.40 -5.10
N LEU A 16 1.90 7.40 -6.04
CA LEU A 16 1.78 8.47 -7.05
C LEU A 16 1.41 9.81 -6.44
N ALA A 17 0.54 9.82 -5.42
CA ALA A 17 0.21 11.03 -4.67
C ALA A 17 1.45 11.57 -3.95
N VAL A 18 2.18 10.74 -3.20
CA VAL A 18 3.45 11.13 -2.55
C VAL A 18 4.43 11.76 -3.54
N PHE A 19 4.61 11.15 -4.73
CA PHE A 19 5.53 11.67 -5.74
C PHE A 19 5.09 13.03 -6.32
N ARG A 20 3.78 13.25 -6.47
CA ARG A 20 3.23 14.57 -6.87
C ARG A 20 3.38 15.61 -5.76
N GLU A 21 3.13 15.22 -4.51
CA GLU A 21 3.24 16.07 -3.32
C GLU A 21 4.69 16.53 -3.07
N LEU A 22 5.68 15.66 -3.34
CA LEU A 22 7.10 16.01 -3.30
C LEU A 22 7.44 17.13 -4.29
N LYS A 23 6.84 17.10 -5.49
CA LYS A 23 7.12 18.11 -6.53
C LYS A 23 6.52 19.48 -6.20
N THR A 24 5.45 19.54 -5.40
CA THR A 24 4.84 20.79 -4.94
C THR A 24 5.46 21.34 -3.65
N ASN A 25 6.51 20.70 -3.10
CA ASN A 25 7.17 21.08 -1.84
C ASN A 25 6.24 21.10 -0.61
N ASN A 26 5.12 20.39 -0.64
CA ASN A 26 4.19 20.33 0.48
C ASN A 26 4.61 19.22 1.45
N PHE A 27 5.57 19.53 2.33
CA PHE A 27 6.18 18.58 3.25
C PHE A 27 5.17 17.89 4.19
N PHE A 28 4.11 18.59 4.60
CA PHE A 28 3.08 18.04 5.48
C PHE A 28 2.23 16.97 4.78
N ALA A 29 1.84 17.24 3.54
CA ALA A 29 1.05 16.31 2.74
C ALA A 29 1.88 15.10 2.28
N VAL A 30 3.16 15.30 1.96
CA VAL A 30 4.11 14.21 1.71
C VAL A 30 4.23 13.29 2.93
N ALA A 31 4.36 13.85 4.14
CA ALA A 31 4.46 13.03 5.35
C ALA A 31 3.17 12.21 5.57
N PHE A 32 2.00 12.83 5.42
CA PHE A 32 0.72 12.17 5.61
C PHE A 32 0.43 11.08 4.54
N ALA A 33 0.72 11.40 3.27
CA ALA A 33 0.61 10.46 2.17
C ALA A 33 1.65 9.34 2.29
N GLY A 34 2.87 9.64 2.75
CA GLY A 34 3.92 8.68 3.00
C GLY A 34 3.54 7.68 4.08
N ILE A 35 3.01 8.14 5.21
CA ILE A 35 2.51 7.28 6.30
C ILE A 35 1.35 6.42 5.79
N SER A 36 0.40 7.00 5.04
CA SER A 36 -0.71 6.25 4.45
C SER A 36 -0.23 5.16 3.49
N THR A 37 0.75 5.46 2.64
CA THR A 37 1.36 4.50 1.72
C THR A 37 2.08 3.39 2.47
N LEU A 38 2.75 3.70 3.58
CA LEU A 38 3.46 2.74 4.41
C LEU A 38 2.49 1.78 5.10
N VAL A 39 1.41 2.29 5.71
CA VAL A 39 0.38 1.46 6.36
C VAL A 39 -0.37 0.60 5.34
N PHE A 40 -0.85 1.19 4.23
CA PHE A 40 -1.56 0.44 3.18
C PHE A 40 -0.64 -0.58 2.50
N GLY A 41 0.63 -0.22 2.23
CA GLY A 41 1.62 -1.11 1.65
C GLY A 41 1.97 -2.28 2.57
N PHE A 42 2.15 -2.03 3.87
CA PHE A 42 2.40 -3.07 4.86
C PHE A 42 1.24 -4.06 4.95
N PHE A 43 0.00 -3.56 5.06
CA PHE A 43 -1.20 -4.40 5.06
C PHE A 43 -1.37 -5.17 3.74
N SER A 44 -1.05 -4.54 2.60
CA SER A 44 -1.10 -5.17 1.28
C SER A 44 -0.15 -6.37 1.20
N ILE A 45 1.12 -6.18 1.56
CA ILE A 45 2.16 -7.21 1.54
C ILE A 45 1.80 -8.35 2.49
N MET A 46 1.39 -8.05 3.72
CA MET A 46 1.04 -9.07 4.71
C MET A 46 -0.19 -9.88 4.27
N THR A 47 -1.16 -9.25 3.60
CA THR A 47 -2.31 -9.94 3.01
C THR A 47 -1.88 -10.85 1.85
N ILE A 48 -1.00 -10.37 0.96
CA ILE A 48 -0.47 -11.19 -0.15
C ILE A 48 0.30 -12.39 0.40
N ILE A 49 1.18 -12.20 1.40
CA ILE A 49 1.94 -13.27 2.05
C ILE A 49 1.00 -14.27 2.74
N SER A 50 -0.01 -13.79 3.46
CA SER A 50 -1.02 -14.65 4.09
C SER A 50 -1.79 -15.45 3.05
N GLN A 51 -2.21 -14.83 1.95
CA GLN A 51 -2.89 -15.55 0.86
C GLN A 51 -1.96 -16.55 0.18
N PHE A 52 -0.69 -16.23 -0.03
CA PHE A 52 0.29 -17.12 -0.65
C PHE A 52 0.64 -18.31 0.28
N THR A 53 0.77 -18.05 1.58
CA THR A 53 0.99 -19.07 2.62
C THR A 53 -0.25 -19.94 2.82
N SER A 54 -1.45 -19.35 2.87
CA SER A 54 -2.72 -20.10 2.91
C SER A 54 -2.98 -20.85 1.60
N SER A 55 -2.46 -20.39 0.46
CA SER A 55 -2.53 -21.11 -0.81
C SER A 55 -1.52 -22.27 -0.89
N GLY A 56 -0.52 -22.32 0.00
CA GLY A 56 0.46 -23.42 0.11
C GLY A 56 0.22 -24.38 1.28
N GLY A 57 -0.63 -24.00 2.25
CA GLY A 57 -1.04 -24.83 3.38
C GLY A 57 -2.47 -25.29 3.21
N GLY A 58 -2.64 -26.54 2.76
CA GLY A 58 -3.95 -27.15 2.55
C GLY A 58 -4.86 -27.09 3.77
N HIS A 59 -6.05 -26.54 3.55
CA HIS A 59 -7.30 -27.07 4.05
C HIS A 59 -8.26 -27.15 2.87
#